data_AF-A0AA91FGC7-F1
#
_entry.id   AF-A0AA91FGC7-F1
#
_cell.length_a   1.000
_cell.length_b   1.000
_cell.length_c   1.000
_cell.angle_alpha   90.00
_cell.angle_beta   90.00
_cell.angle_gamma   90.00
#
_symmetry.space_group_name_H-M   'P 1'
#
loop_
_entity.id
_entity.type
_entity.pdbx_description
1 polymer ?
#
loop_
_entity_poly.entity_id
_entity_poly.type
_entity_poly.pdbx_seq_one_letter_code
_entity_poly.pdbx_strand_id
1 'polypeptide(L)'
;METSTTKGQPVEAHGLHIKPNPEHPAMDHRSVNPMDVTSQYTAVFHAQENAVTQYFEHSHPHQLLFYISSKKPQFIETKKLQIAKYLNMRDNVGLMQLQHLFNNLHIVDDLVMSISHHLPPQRPIGWQIVSQNKNLMNLPTVGLMPSSAEFRGLEHSLAATVIEFLGVACYHNDRGYFVGHILGYLFSCYYFAHLGVNYSVTPLKEAAIPNYPYQVINVAELVRLLQSLDKSLKAQVYQLAIYCAQISEYAVDKRIEKMLITEVNSFNKQDLRDELSVLVQYDSNENESLFQPIKPLK
;
A
#
# COMPACT_ATOMS: atom_id res chain seq x y z
N MET A 1 -12.90 18.91 65.45
CA MET A 1 -14.33 19.20 65.61
C MET A 1 -15.03 18.56 64.43
N GLU A 2 -15.65 17.42 64.68
CA GLU A 2 -16.44 16.63 63.74
C GLU A 2 -17.76 17.36 63.43
N THR A 3 -18.28 17.21 62.22
CA THR A 3 -19.72 16.97 62.02
C THR A 3 -19.98 16.28 60.68
N SER A 4 -20.92 15.35 60.75
CA SER A 4 -21.18 14.24 59.86
C SER A 4 -22.10 14.53 58.68
N THR A 5 -21.86 13.75 57.62
CA THR A 5 -22.75 13.15 56.60
C THR A 5 -24.25 13.50 56.52
N THR A 6 -24.75 13.59 55.27
CA THR A 6 -25.98 12.87 54.88
C THR A 6 -25.87 12.35 53.43
N LYS A 7 -26.38 11.14 53.22
CA LYS A 7 -26.25 10.26 52.05
C LYS A 7 -27.20 10.66 50.91
N GLY A 8 -26.75 10.51 49.67
CA GLY A 8 -27.58 10.39 48.47
C GLY A 8 -27.13 9.15 47.68
N GLN A 9 -28.07 8.24 47.38
CA GLN A 9 -27.84 6.96 46.71
C GLN A 9 -27.35 7.13 45.25
N PRO A 10 -26.52 6.20 44.74
CA PRO A 10 -26.16 6.16 43.32
C PRO A 10 -27.18 5.36 42.51
N VAL A 11 -27.46 5.86 41.31
CA VAL A 11 -28.36 5.30 40.30
C VAL A 11 -27.79 3.99 39.74
N GLU A 12 -28.61 2.93 39.78
CA GLU A 12 -28.29 1.60 39.27
C GLU A 12 -28.14 1.62 37.73
N ALA A 13 -26.96 1.22 37.24
CA ALA A 13 -26.76 0.88 35.84
C ALA A 13 -27.23 -0.57 35.62
N HIS A 14 -28.37 -0.75 34.95
CA HIS A 14 -28.82 -2.06 34.49
C HIS A 14 -27.85 -2.59 33.42
N GLY A 15 -26.94 -3.46 33.85
CA GLY A 15 -26.19 -4.34 32.97
C GLY A 15 -27.09 -5.41 32.38
N LEU A 16 -27.29 -5.38 31.06
CA LEU A 16 -27.83 -6.51 30.31
C LEU A 16 -26.81 -7.65 30.37
N HIS A 17 -27.07 -8.61 31.26
CA HIS A 17 -26.32 -9.84 31.41
C HIS A 17 -26.68 -10.79 30.26
N ILE A 18 -25.99 -10.65 29.11
CA ILE A 18 -26.07 -11.63 28.03
C ILE A 18 -25.16 -12.80 28.41
N LYS A 19 -25.76 -13.92 28.82
CA LYS A 19 -25.07 -15.22 28.95
C LYS A 19 -24.54 -15.64 27.57
N PRO A 20 -23.27 -16.06 27.43
CA PRO A 20 -22.82 -16.68 26.19
C PRO A 20 -23.46 -18.06 26.04
N ASN A 21 -24.13 -18.25 24.91
CA ASN A 21 -24.74 -19.51 24.48
C ASN A 21 -23.62 -20.54 24.17
N PRO A 22 -23.60 -21.74 24.76
CA PRO A 22 -22.53 -22.71 24.56
C PRO A 22 -22.89 -23.65 23.41
N GLU A 23 -22.96 -23.15 22.17
CA GLU A 23 -23.19 -24.02 21.01
C GLU A 23 -22.79 -23.34 19.69
N HIS A 24 -21.51 -22.98 19.60
CA HIS A 24 -20.82 -22.91 18.31
C HIS A 24 -19.53 -23.72 18.44
N PRO A 25 -19.27 -24.64 17.49
CA PRO A 25 -18.07 -25.45 17.54
C PRO A 25 -16.90 -24.47 17.47
N ALA A 26 -16.13 -24.41 18.56
CA ALA A 26 -14.80 -23.84 18.53
C ALA A 26 -14.14 -24.43 17.29
N MET A 27 -13.78 -23.58 16.33
CA MET A 27 -12.97 -23.99 15.19
C MET A 27 -11.79 -24.72 15.79
N ASP A 28 -11.80 -26.02 15.57
CA ASP A 28 -10.77 -26.94 15.97
C ASP A 28 -9.47 -26.33 15.46
N HIS A 29 -8.66 -25.81 16.38
CA HIS A 29 -7.29 -25.40 16.13
C HIS A 29 -6.52 -26.69 15.81
N ARG A 30 -6.78 -27.28 14.64
CA ARG A 30 -5.89 -28.22 14.01
C ARG A 30 -4.60 -27.46 13.81
N SER A 31 -3.72 -27.68 14.76
CA SER A 31 -2.28 -27.45 14.74
C SER A 31 -1.76 -27.35 13.31
N VAL A 32 -1.76 -26.13 12.76
CA VAL A 32 -0.93 -25.85 11.60
C VAL A 32 0.48 -25.94 12.15
N ASN A 33 1.17 -27.03 11.82
CA ASN A 33 2.47 -27.33 12.38
C ASN A 33 3.42 -26.19 11.96
N PRO A 34 4.06 -25.46 12.89
CA PRO A 34 4.92 -24.32 12.56
C PRO A 34 6.04 -24.66 11.56
N MET A 35 6.47 -25.92 11.55
CA MET A 35 7.42 -26.46 10.57
C MET A 35 6.86 -26.49 9.14
N ASP A 36 5.57 -26.76 8.95
CA ASP A 36 4.91 -26.84 7.63
C ASP A 36 4.70 -25.44 7.02
N VAL A 37 4.45 -24.46 7.88
CA VAL A 37 4.33 -23.06 7.46
C VAL A 37 5.70 -22.52 7.05
N THR A 38 6.74 -22.81 7.85
CA THR A 38 8.12 -22.36 7.57
C THR A 38 8.65 -22.98 6.28
N SER A 39 8.41 -24.27 6.02
CA SER A 39 8.82 -24.93 4.78
C SER A 39 8.08 -24.39 3.55
N GLN A 40 6.79 -24.09 3.67
CA GLN A 40 6.01 -23.46 2.60
C GLN A 40 6.51 -22.04 2.30
N TYR A 41 6.93 -21.28 3.32
CA TYR A 41 7.56 -19.96 3.16
C TYR A 41 8.91 -20.05 2.44
N THR A 42 9.76 -21.02 2.80
CA THR A 42 11.03 -21.26 2.12
C THR A 42 10.83 -21.68 0.66
N ALA A 43 9.78 -22.44 0.35
CA ALA A 43 9.48 -22.88 -1.02
C ALA A 43 9.01 -21.72 -1.92
N VAL A 44 8.13 -20.84 -1.43
CA VAL A 44 7.74 -19.61 -2.16
C VAL A 44 8.95 -18.72 -2.40
N PHE A 45 9.82 -18.64 -1.41
CA PHE A 45 11.05 -17.86 -1.49
C PHE A 45 11.98 -18.37 -2.61
N HIS A 46 12.29 -19.67 -2.63
CA HIS A 46 13.11 -20.24 -3.70
C HIS A 46 12.41 -20.15 -5.06
N ALA A 47 11.08 -20.21 -5.11
CA ALA A 47 10.34 -20.01 -6.35
C ALA A 47 10.49 -18.58 -6.88
N GLN A 48 10.46 -17.55 -6.02
CA GLN A 48 10.69 -16.16 -6.42
C GLN A 48 12.15 -15.91 -6.82
N GLU A 49 13.11 -16.39 -6.04
CA GLU A 49 14.53 -16.29 -6.38
C GLU A 49 14.83 -16.98 -7.72
N ASN A 50 14.30 -18.18 -7.92
CA ASN A 50 14.39 -18.89 -9.19
C ASN A 50 13.65 -18.15 -10.31
N ALA A 51 12.50 -17.52 -10.06
CA ALA A 51 11.80 -16.75 -11.08
C ALA A 51 12.61 -15.53 -11.52
N VAL A 52 13.24 -14.82 -10.59
CA VAL A 52 14.13 -13.68 -10.87
C VAL A 52 15.38 -14.15 -11.62
N THR A 53 16.03 -15.21 -11.15
CA THR A 53 17.21 -15.79 -11.80
C THR A 53 16.85 -16.32 -13.20
N GLN A 54 15.76 -17.06 -13.35
CA GLN A 54 15.27 -17.54 -14.64
C GLN A 54 14.94 -16.37 -15.57
N TYR A 55 14.29 -15.32 -15.04
CA TYR A 55 13.93 -14.14 -15.82
C TYR A 55 15.17 -13.44 -16.38
N PHE A 56 16.22 -13.24 -15.59
CA PHE A 56 17.45 -12.58 -16.04
C PHE A 56 18.37 -13.47 -16.87
N GLU A 57 18.42 -14.77 -16.62
CA GLU A 57 19.33 -15.69 -17.31
C GLU A 57 18.74 -16.30 -18.59
N HIS A 58 17.42 -16.46 -18.67
CA HIS A 58 16.77 -17.25 -19.72
C HIS A 58 15.83 -16.44 -20.63
N SER A 59 15.46 -15.22 -20.26
CA SER A 59 14.63 -14.37 -21.13
C SER A 59 15.48 -13.63 -22.15
N HIS A 60 15.04 -13.61 -23.41
CA HIS A 60 15.70 -12.78 -24.41
C HIS A 60 15.45 -11.29 -24.11
N PRO A 61 16.43 -10.39 -24.36
CA PRO A 61 16.27 -8.96 -24.12
C PRO A 61 15.00 -8.34 -24.74
N HIS A 62 14.53 -8.88 -25.86
CA HIS A 62 13.35 -8.36 -26.56
C HIS A 62 12.03 -8.72 -25.85
N GLN A 63 12.01 -9.79 -25.06
CA GLN A 63 10.85 -10.18 -24.24
C GLN A 63 10.77 -9.34 -22.95
N LEU A 64 11.90 -8.81 -22.51
CA LEU A 64 12.04 -7.99 -21.32
C LEU A 64 11.57 -6.54 -21.54
N LEU A 65 11.76 -5.98 -22.73
CA LEU A 65 11.47 -4.57 -23.08
C LEU A 65 9.98 -4.18 -23.04
N PHE A 66 9.05 -5.13 -22.96
CA PHE A 66 7.61 -4.85 -22.99
C PHE A 66 6.81 -5.66 -21.98
N TYR A 67 7.48 -6.32 -21.05
CA TYR A 67 6.82 -7.22 -20.10
C TYR A 67 5.78 -6.47 -19.28
N ILE A 68 6.20 -5.42 -18.57
CA ILE A 68 5.36 -4.62 -17.67
C ILE A 68 4.27 -3.91 -18.47
N SER A 69 4.64 -3.33 -19.61
CA SER A 69 3.70 -2.69 -20.52
C SER A 69 2.59 -3.63 -20.98
N SER A 70 2.91 -4.89 -21.30
CA SER A 70 1.93 -5.90 -21.75
C SER A 70 0.95 -6.31 -20.64
N LYS A 71 1.40 -6.26 -19.37
CA LYS A 71 0.62 -6.63 -18.18
C LYS A 71 -0.21 -5.50 -17.61
N LYS A 72 -0.13 -4.28 -18.18
CA LYS A 72 -0.91 -3.10 -17.77
C LYS A 72 -2.37 -3.40 -17.37
N PRO A 73 -3.17 -4.19 -18.12
CA PRO A 73 -4.57 -4.43 -17.75
C PRO A 73 -4.79 -5.17 -16.42
N GLN A 74 -3.76 -5.86 -15.93
CA GLN A 74 -3.82 -6.70 -14.74
C GLN A 74 -3.58 -5.91 -13.45
N PHE A 75 -2.87 -4.77 -13.57
CA PHE A 75 -2.53 -3.91 -12.46
C PHE A 75 -3.76 -3.26 -11.81
N ILE A 76 -3.80 -3.25 -10.48
CA ILE A 76 -4.84 -2.60 -9.67
C ILE A 76 -4.91 -1.09 -9.96
N GLU A 77 -3.75 -0.47 -10.23
CA GLU A 77 -3.63 0.93 -10.61
C GLU A 77 -4.43 1.22 -11.89
N THR A 78 -4.42 0.30 -12.87
CA THR A 78 -5.20 0.44 -14.10
C THR A 78 -6.70 0.39 -13.82
N LYS A 79 -7.14 -0.49 -12.92
CA LYS A 79 -8.56 -0.55 -12.52
C LYS A 79 -8.99 0.75 -11.82
N LYS A 80 -8.17 1.28 -10.92
CA LYS A 80 -8.42 2.55 -10.21
C LYS A 80 -8.44 3.75 -11.15
N LEU A 81 -7.57 3.77 -12.18
CA LEU A 81 -7.62 4.79 -13.22
C LEU A 81 -8.96 4.78 -13.97
N GLN A 82 -9.52 3.61 -14.27
CA GLN A 82 -10.83 3.53 -14.92
C GLN A 82 -11.94 4.09 -14.02
N ILE A 83 -11.90 3.79 -12.73
CA ILE A 83 -12.85 4.38 -11.76
C ILE A 83 -12.70 5.92 -11.74
N ALA A 84 -11.47 6.43 -11.67
CA ALA A 84 -11.21 7.87 -11.71
C ALA A 84 -11.76 8.53 -12.98
N LYS A 85 -11.67 7.85 -14.14
CA LYS A 85 -12.27 8.33 -15.40
C LYS A 85 -13.78 8.44 -15.34
N TYR A 86 -14.47 7.46 -14.74
CA TYR A 86 -15.93 7.51 -14.60
C TYR A 86 -16.41 8.61 -13.66
N LEU A 87 -15.67 8.85 -12.58
CA LEU A 87 -16.00 9.90 -11.61
C LEU A 87 -15.74 11.31 -12.15
N ASN A 88 -14.85 11.42 -13.14
CA ASN A 88 -14.42 12.71 -13.64
C ASN A 88 -15.39 13.27 -14.69
N MET A 89 -16.29 14.17 -14.25
CA MET A 89 -17.13 14.96 -15.16
C MET A 89 -16.56 16.34 -15.50
N ARG A 90 -15.47 16.82 -14.84
CA ARG A 90 -14.99 18.24 -14.96
C ARG A 90 -13.48 18.52 -14.83
N ASP A 91 -12.64 17.65 -14.25
CA ASP A 91 -11.20 17.91 -13.98
C ASP A 91 -10.25 17.24 -14.99
N ASN A 92 -9.98 17.90 -16.12
CA ASN A 92 -9.22 17.31 -17.22
C ASN A 92 -7.70 17.17 -16.96
N VAL A 93 -7.06 18.11 -16.25
CA VAL A 93 -5.59 18.24 -16.28
C VAL A 93 -4.90 17.12 -15.51
N GLY A 94 -5.40 16.81 -14.31
CA GLY A 94 -4.80 15.78 -13.48
C GLY A 94 -4.93 14.39 -14.10
N LEU A 95 -6.12 14.05 -14.59
CA LEU A 95 -6.37 12.74 -15.17
C LEU A 95 -5.59 12.54 -16.48
N MET A 96 -5.38 13.60 -17.27
CA MET A 96 -4.53 13.55 -18.47
C MET A 96 -3.07 13.24 -18.16
N GLN A 97 -2.48 13.85 -17.11
CA GLN A 97 -1.11 13.54 -16.70
C GLN A 97 -0.98 12.07 -16.29
N LEU A 98 -1.95 11.57 -15.51
CA LEU A 98 -1.95 10.17 -15.09
C LEU A 98 -2.09 9.24 -16.31
N GLN A 99 -3.03 9.53 -17.22
CA GLN A 99 -3.19 8.78 -18.46
C GLN A 99 -1.90 8.77 -19.30
N HIS A 100 -1.18 9.90 -19.35
CA HIS A 100 0.08 9.98 -20.05
C HIS A 100 1.12 9.03 -19.46
N LEU A 101 1.25 8.95 -18.13
CA LEU A 101 2.11 7.96 -17.48
C LEU A 101 1.66 6.54 -17.85
N PHE A 102 0.38 6.18 -17.70
CA PHE A 102 -0.08 4.85 -18.09
C PHE A 102 0.12 4.47 -19.57
N ASN A 103 0.18 5.46 -20.46
CA ASN A 103 0.48 5.24 -21.88
C ASN A 103 1.97 5.01 -22.14
N ASN A 104 2.84 5.46 -21.24
CA ASN A 104 4.29 5.39 -21.37
C ASN A 104 4.92 4.38 -20.40
N LEU A 105 4.22 3.30 -20.05
CA LEU A 105 4.76 2.27 -19.15
C LEU A 105 6.03 1.60 -19.68
N HIS A 106 6.31 1.67 -20.98
CA HIS A 106 7.54 1.14 -21.57
C HIS A 106 8.80 1.80 -21.00
N ILE A 107 8.69 3.05 -20.50
CA ILE A 107 9.78 3.71 -19.76
C ILE A 107 10.17 2.90 -18.52
N VAL A 108 9.20 2.25 -17.87
CA VAL A 108 9.46 1.40 -16.72
C VAL A 108 10.19 0.13 -17.15
N ASP A 109 9.77 -0.50 -18.25
CA ASP A 109 10.49 -1.63 -18.84
C ASP A 109 11.96 -1.26 -19.16
N ASP A 110 12.18 -0.10 -19.82
CA ASP A 110 13.51 0.41 -20.16
C ASP A 110 14.40 0.65 -18.93
N LEU A 111 13.83 1.26 -17.88
CA LEU A 111 14.54 1.54 -16.64
C LEU A 111 14.89 0.26 -15.88
N VAL A 112 13.93 -0.66 -15.74
CA VAL A 112 14.16 -1.96 -15.11
C VAL A 112 15.26 -2.70 -15.84
N MET A 113 15.18 -2.78 -17.17
CA MET A 113 16.22 -3.39 -17.98
C MET A 113 17.59 -2.74 -17.75
N SER A 114 17.66 -1.41 -17.83
CA SER A 114 18.92 -0.68 -17.67
C SER A 114 19.54 -0.93 -16.29
N ILE A 115 18.73 -0.87 -15.23
CA ILE A 115 19.18 -1.12 -13.86
C ILE A 115 19.68 -2.57 -13.72
N SER A 116 18.90 -3.53 -14.22
CA SER A 116 19.22 -4.95 -14.12
C SER A 116 20.54 -5.33 -14.80
N HIS A 117 20.86 -4.70 -15.94
CA HIS A 117 22.14 -4.93 -16.63
C HIS A 117 23.36 -4.37 -15.88
N HIS A 118 23.16 -3.45 -14.93
CA HIS A 118 24.23 -2.78 -14.18
C HIS A 118 24.19 -3.12 -12.69
N LEU A 119 23.51 -4.21 -12.31
CA LEU A 119 23.47 -4.66 -10.93
C LEU A 119 24.88 -5.03 -10.44
N PRO A 120 25.38 -4.43 -9.35
CA PRO A 120 26.63 -4.87 -8.75
C PRO A 120 26.47 -6.28 -8.19
N PRO A 121 27.51 -7.13 -8.26
CA PRO A 121 27.47 -8.44 -7.62
C PRO A 121 27.38 -8.25 -6.09
N GLN A 122 26.31 -8.78 -5.50
CA GLN A 122 26.03 -8.61 -4.09
C GLN A 122 25.28 -9.82 -3.53
N ARG A 123 25.59 -10.21 -2.28
CA ARG A 123 24.77 -11.17 -1.54
C ARG A 123 23.46 -10.52 -1.12
N PRO A 124 22.31 -11.23 -1.17
CA PRO A 124 21.04 -10.69 -0.74
C PRO A 124 21.12 -10.12 0.68
N ILE A 125 20.53 -8.95 0.90
CA ILE A 125 20.51 -8.24 2.18
C ILE A 125 19.10 -8.31 2.74
N GLY A 126 18.97 -8.51 4.06
CA GLY A 126 17.68 -8.45 4.73
C GLY A 126 17.36 -7.07 5.32
N TRP A 127 16.18 -6.52 5.01
CA TRP A 127 15.63 -5.33 5.65
C TRP A 127 14.14 -5.49 5.96
N GLN A 128 13.62 -4.62 6.80
CA GLN A 128 12.21 -4.56 7.15
C GLN A 128 11.73 -3.15 6.92
N ILE A 129 10.64 -2.97 6.15
CA ILE A 129 9.91 -1.70 6.11
C ILE A 129 8.63 -1.79 6.95
N VAL A 130 8.37 -0.73 7.69
CA VAL A 130 7.09 -0.54 8.39
C VAL A 130 6.55 0.83 8.02
N SER A 131 5.39 0.85 7.37
CA SER A 131 4.62 2.06 7.09
C SER A 131 3.40 2.16 8.03
N GLN A 132 2.98 3.39 8.35
CA GLN A 132 1.76 3.61 9.14
C GLN A 132 0.48 3.20 8.38
N ASN A 133 0.52 3.15 7.05
CA ASN A 133 -0.59 2.75 6.18
C ASN A 133 -0.43 1.29 5.71
N LYS A 134 -1.57 0.63 5.37
CA LYS A 134 -1.61 -0.74 4.81
C LYS A 134 -0.72 -0.87 3.56
N ASN A 135 -0.14 -2.06 3.34
CA ASN A 135 0.78 -2.46 2.26
C ASN A 135 0.65 -1.64 0.96
N LEU A 136 1.35 -0.50 0.87
CA LEU A 136 1.22 0.45 -0.23
C LEU A 136 1.92 -0.02 -1.51
N MET A 137 2.84 -0.97 -1.39
CA MET A 137 3.54 -1.58 -2.53
C MET A 137 2.80 -2.80 -3.09
N ASN A 138 1.68 -3.21 -2.47
CA ASN A 138 0.84 -4.32 -2.92
C ASN A 138 1.57 -5.66 -3.05
N LEU A 139 2.56 -5.90 -2.18
CA LEU A 139 3.36 -7.13 -2.23
C LEU A 139 2.55 -8.37 -1.82
N PRO A 140 2.83 -9.54 -2.40
CA PRO A 140 2.24 -10.80 -1.96
C PRO A 140 2.60 -11.06 -0.50
N THR A 141 1.62 -11.45 0.31
CA THR A 141 1.77 -11.63 1.77
C THR A 141 1.28 -13.02 2.16
N VAL A 142 2.08 -13.79 2.92
CA VAL A 142 1.92 -15.23 3.21
C VAL A 142 1.25 -15.62 4.55
N GLY A 143 0.80 -14.68 5.38
CA GLY A 143 0.03 -14.89 6.61
C GLY A 143 -1.47 -15.00 6.34
N LEU A 144 -2.24 -15.40 7.37
CA LEU A 144 -3.69 -15.56 7.33
C LEU A 144 -4.37 -14.27 6.85
N MET A 145 -4.68 -14.24 5.55
CA MET A 145 -5.56 -13.23 5.00
C MET A 145 -6.92 -13.37 5.69
N PRO A 146 -7.58 -12.25 6.06
CA PRO A 146 -9.01 -12.28 6.29
C PRO A 146 -9.67 -13.00 5.11
N SER A 147 -10.69 -13.83 5.33
CA SER A 147 -11.32 -14.63 4.25
C SER A 147 -11.88 -13.79 3.09
N SER A 148 -11.92 -12.46 3.24
CA SER A 148 -12.34 -11.47 2.25
C SER A 148 -11.19 -10.79 1.49
N ALA A 149 -9.93 -11.08 1.80
CA ALA A 149 -8.80 -10.42 1.17
C ALA A 149 -8.37 -11.21 -0.08
N GLU A 150 -8.46 -10.57 -1.25
CA GLU A 150 -7.99 -11.16 -2.50
C GLU A 150 -6.47 -11.41 -2.41
N PHE A 151 -6.06 -12.66 -2.60
CA PHE A 151 -4.64 -13.01 -2.74
C PHE A 151 -4.02 -12.16 -3.86
N ARG A 152 -3.10 -11.27 -3.51
CA ARG A 152 -2.43 -10.39 -4.47
C ARG A 152 -1.25 -11.14 -5.07
N GLY A 153 -1.39 -11.60 -6.32
CA GLY A 153 -0.30 -12.21 -7.08
C GLY A 153 0.76 -11.18 -7.53
N LEU A 154 1.85 -11.66 -8.14
CA LEU A 154 3.01 -10.88 -8.58
C LEU A 154 2.66 -9.74 -9.56
N GLU A 155 1.69 -10.00 -10.45
CA GLU A 155 1.25 -9.08 -11.50
C GLU A 155 0.08 -8.18 -11.07
N HIS A 156 -0.10 -7.99 -9.75
CA HIS A 156 -1.23 -7.21 -9.22
C HIS A 156 -0.95 -5.70 -9.17
N SER A 157 0.31 -5.29 -9.07
CA SER A 157 0.69 -3.87 -8.96
C SER A 157 2.03 -3.60 -9.60
N LEU A 158 2.16 -2.43 -10.22
CA LEU A 158 3.42 -2.02 -10.83
C LEU A 158 4.59 -2.04 -9.84
N ALA A 159 4.39 -1.53 -8.62
CA ALA A 159 5.45 -1.46 -7.61
C ALA A 159 5.90 -2.85 -7.16
N ALA A 160 4.95 -3.78 -7.03
CA ALA A 160 5.23 -5.19 -6.72
C ALA A 160 6.03 -5.87 -7.83
N THR A 161 5.61 -5.69 -9.09
CA THR A 161 6.31 -6.25 -10.25
C THR A 161 7.73 -5.67 -10.37
N VAL A 162 7.91 -4.37 -10.15
CA VAL A 162 9.24 -3.71 -10.20
C VAL A 162 10.16 -4.21 -9.10
N ILE A 163 9.69 -4.31 -7.85
CA ILE A 163 10.56 -4.73 -6.74
C ILE A 163 11.05 -6.17 -6.93
N GLU A 164 10.21 -7.03 -7.52
CA GLU A 164 10.58 -8.39 -7.90
C GLU A 164 11.68 -8.39 -8.96
N PHE A 165 11.57 -7.55 -9.99
CA PHE A 165 12.66 -7.38 -10.97
C PHE A 165 13.95 -6.82 -10.38
N LEU A 166 13.87 -6.10 -9.27
CA LEU A 166 15.06 -5.70 -8.52
C LEU A 166 15.61 -6.81 -7.60
N GLY A 167 15.08 -8.03 -7.71
CA GLY A 167 15.51 -9.20 -6.97
C GLY A 167 15.15 -9.13 -5.50
N VAL A 168 13.95 -8.62 -5.17
CA VAL A 168 13.45 -8.55 -3.79
C VAL A 168 12.29 -9.51 -3.57
N ALA A 169 12.41 -10.33 -2.54
CA ALA A 169 11.34 -11.17 -2.02
C ALA A 169 10.74 -10.56 -0.74
N CYS A 170 9.44 -10.80 -0.51
CA CYS A 170 8.70 -10.36 0.68
C CYS A 170 8.24 -11.57 1.51
N TYR A 171 8.47 -11.54 2.83
CA TYR A 171 8.34 -12.72 3.69
C TYR A 171 7.19 -12.68 4.71
N HIS A 172 6.52 -11.54 4.95
CA HIS A 172 5.52 -11.45 6.02
C HIS A 172 4.49 -10.33 5.84
N ASN A 173 3.30 -10.54 6.40
CA ASN A 173 2.12 -9.68 6.20
C ASN A 173 2.14 -8.41 7.02
N ASP A 174 2.55 -8.54 8.27
CA ASP A 174 2.34 -7.50 9.28
C ASP A 174 3.46 -6.45 9.28
N ARG A 175 4.63 -6.84 8.76
CA ARG A 175 5.85 -6.06 8.70
C ARG A 175 6.55 -6.50 7.42
N GLY A 176 6.75 -5.59 6.47
CA GLY A 176 7.32 -5.92 5.17
C GLY A 176 8.79 -6.32 5.32
N TYR A 177 9.03 -7.58 5.70
CA TYR A 177 10.36 -8.16 5.70
C TYR A 177 10.71 -8.44 4.26
N PHE A 178 11.82 -7.87 3.84
CA PHE A 178 12.37 -7.97 2.51
C PHE A 178 13.75 -8.55 2.58
N VAL A 179 14.05 -9.35 1.58
CA VAL A 179 15.42 -9.76 1.32
C VAL A 179 15.65 -9.66 -0.17
N GLY A 180 16.80 -9.11 -0.53
CA GLY A 180 17.13 -8.92 -1.93
C GLY A 180 18.27 -7.96 -2.15
N HIS A 181 18.29 -7.37 -3.32
CA HIS A 181 19.34 -6.45 -3.72
C HIS A 181 19.20 -5.07 -3.04
N ILE A 182 20.33 -4.40 -2.78
CA ILE A 182 20.38 -3.06 -2.17
C ILE A 182 19.61 -2.00 -2.98
N LEU A 183 19.48 -2.19 -4.29
CA LEU A 183 18.68 -1.29 -5.13
C LEU A 183 17.18 -1.41 -4.87
N GLY A 184 16.70 -2.60 -4.49
CA GLY A 184 15.31 -2.79 -4.07
C GLY A 184 15.03 -2.13 -2.73
N TYR A 185 15.99 -2.15 -1.80
CA TYR A 185 15.95 -1.32 -0.60
C TYR A 185 15.85 0.17 -0.94
N LEU A 186 16.70 0.64 -1.86
CA LEU A 186 16.75 2.04 -2.25
C LEU A 186 15.46 2.48 -2.96
N PHE A 187 14.95 1.65 -3.87
CA PHE A 187 13.65 1.83 -4.53
C PHE A 187 12.54 1.99 -3.49
N SER A 188 12.46 1.08 -2.52
CA SER A 188 11.45 1.14 -1.45
C SER A 188 11.51 2.48 -0.71
N CYS A 189 12.69 2.91 -0.28
CA CYS A 189 12.86 4.17 0.44
C CYS A 189 12.38 5.37 -0.40
N TYR A 190 12.79 5.44 -1.67
CA TYR A 190 12.36 6.51 -2.57
C TYR A 190 10.86 6.48 -2.84
N TYR A 191 10.29 5.29 -3.02
CA TYR A 191 8.87 5.10 -3.25
C TYR A 191 8.04 5.63 -2.08
N PHE A 192 8.30 5.17 -0.86
CA PHE A 192 7.57 5.63 0.33
C PHE A 192 7.81 7.13 0.60
N ALA A 193 9.02 7.63 0.39
CA ALA A 193 9.30 9.07 0.51
C ALA A 193 8.45 9.89 -0.47
N HIS A 194 8.32 9.44 -1.73
CA HIS A 194 7.56 10.16 -2.75
C HIS A 194 6.04 10.09 -2.52
N LEU A 195 5.53 9.03 -1.89
CA LEU A 195 4.12 8.96 -1.47
C LEU A 195 3.79 9.92 -0.31
N GLY A 196 4.81 10.49 0.35
CA GLY A 196 4.63 11.37 1.50
C GLY A 196 4.05 10.65 2.71
N VAL A 197 4.43 9.39 2.90
CA VAL A 197 3.96 8.54 4.00
C VAL A 197 5.08 8.30 5.00
N ASN A 198 4.74 8.21 6.28
CA ASN A 198 5.70 7.87 7.31
C ASN A 198 6.05 6.39 7.20
N TYR A 199 7.36 6.11 7.10
CA TYR A 199 7.90 4.76 7.10
C TYR A 199 9.17 4.71 7.94
N SER A 200 9.49 3.52 8.43
CA SER A 200 10.76 3.21 9.08
C SER A 200 11.37 1.99 8.41
N VAL A 201 12.69 1.97 8.30
CA VAL A 201 13.44 0.84 7.75
C VAL A 201 14.46 0.36 8.76
N THR A 202 14.48 -0.93 9.03
CA THR A 202 15.42 -1.55 9.96
C THR A 202 16.08 -2.77 9.32
N PRO A 203 17.35 -3.07 9.61
CA PRO A 203 17.95 -4.32 9.17
C PRO A 203 17.21 -5.54 9.71
N LEU A 204 17.16 -6.60 8.92
CA LEU A 204 16.53 -7.86 9.31
C LEU A 204 17.49 -8.66 10.20
N LYS A 205 16.99 -9.20 11.31
CA LYS A 205 17.77 -10.05 12.23
C LYS A 205 17.91 -11.45 11.66
N GLU A 206 19.04 -12.10 11.91
CA GLU A 206 19.45 -13.43 11.41
C GLU A 206 18.40 -14.55 11.62
N ALA A 207 17.61 -14.48 12.70
CA ALA A 207 16.58 -15.47 13.02
C ALA A 207 15.25 -15.28 12.26
N ALA A 208 15.12 -14.25 11.42
CA ALA A 208 13.84 -13.92 10.80
C ALA A 208 13.44 -14.89 9.69
N ILE A 209 14.42 -15.44 8.96
CA ILE A 209 14.18 -16.41 7.87
C ILE A 209 15.14 -17.58 8.07
N PRO A 210 14.69 -18.64 8.77
CA PRO A 210 15.51 -19.82 8.99
C PRO A 210 15.98 -20.43 7.66
N ASN A 211 17.27 -20.78 7.57
CA ASN A 211 17.89 -21.50 6.45
C ASN A 211 17.99 -20.74 5.11
N TYR A 212 17.78 -19.42 5.05
CA TYR A 212 18.08 -18.63 3.85
C TYR A 212 19.41 -17.85 4.00
N PRO A 213 20.38 -17.99 3.07
CA PRO A 213 21.70 -17.36 3.20
C PRO A 213 21.70 -15.88 2.75
N TYR A 214 21.12 -15.00 3.56
CA TYR A 214 21.22 -13.55 3.36
C TYR A 214 22.23 -12.90 4.31
N GLN A 215 22.73 -11.74 3.91
CA GLN A 215 23.63 -10.93 4.71
C GLN A 215 22.83 -10.05 5.68
N VAL A 216 23.10 -10.24 6.98
CA VAL A 216 22.68 -9.28 8.02
C VAL A 216 23.69 -8.15 8.05
N ILE A 217 23.25 -6.94 7.73
CA ILE A 217 24.11 -5.74 7.76
C ILE A 217 23.59 -4.74 8.78
N ASN A 218 24.49 -4.05 9.47
CA ASN A 218 24.10 -2.93 10.33
C ASN A 218 23.82 -1.67 9.50
N VAL A 219 23.26 -0.64 10.14
CA VAL A 219 22.90 0.63 9.48
C VAL A 219 24.13 1.31 8.85
N ALA A 220 25.30 1.25 9.50
CA ALA A 220 26.51 1.89 8.98
C ALA A 220 27.02 1.22 7.69
N GLU A 221 26.99 -0.11 7.64
CA GLU A 221 27.34 -0.89 6.45
C GLU A 221 26.35 -0.67 5.31
N LEU A 222 25.06 -0.62 5.62
CA LEU A 222 24.01 -0.27 4.66
C LEU A 222 24.26 1.10 4.04
N VAL A 223 24.57 2.11 4.86
CA VAL A 223 24.93 3.46 4.38
C VAL A 223 26.17 3.43 3.48
N ARG A 224 27.20 2.66 3.85
CA ARG A 224 28.41 2.51 3.01
C ARG A 224 28.12 1.86 1.67
N LEU A 225 27.31 0.80 1.64
CA LEU A 225 26.86 0.16 0.40
C LEU A 225 26.13 1.16 -0.48
N LEU A 226 25.16 1.89 0.09
CA LEU A 226 24.45 2.95 -0.63
C LEU A 226 25.39 4.03 -1.13
N GLN A 227 26.41 4.44 -0.37
CA GLN A 227 27.40 5.42 -0.81
C GLN A 227 28.23 4.90 -1.99
N SER A 228 28.60 3.62 -1.98
CA SER A 228 29.42 2.98 -3.02
C SER A 228 28.71 2.77 -4.36
N LEU A 229 27.38 2.79 -4.38
CA LEU A 229 26.59 2.65 -5.59
C LEU A 229 26.82 3.83 -6.56
N ASP A 230 26.86 3.51 -7.86
CA ASP A 230 27.00 4.49 -8.93
C ASP A 230 25.87 5.54 -8.91
N LYS A 231 26.24 6.78 -9.26
CA LYS A 231 25.31 7.92 -9.22
C LYS A 231 24.24 7.83 -10.31
N SER A 232 24.59 7.34 -11.50
CA SER A 232 23.61 7.12 -12.58
C SER A 232 22.61 6.05 -12.17
N LEU A 233 23.08 4.94 -11.60
CA LEU A 233 22.22 3.86 -11.14
C LEU A 233 21.24 4.32 -10.04
N LYS A 234 21.70 5.11 -9.07
CA LYS A 234 20.82 5.75 -8.07
C LYS A 234 19.75 6.62 -8.71
N ALA A 235 20.12 7.39 -9.74
CA ALA A 235 19.19 8.28 -10.43
C ALA A 235 18.11 7.50 -11.19
N GLN A 236 18.48 6.40 -11.85
CA GLN A 236 17.53 5.51 -12.53
C GLN A 236 16.57 4.85 -11.54
N VAL A 237 17.08 4.33 -10.41
CA VAL A 237 16.23 3.77 -9.34
C VAL A 237 15.28 4.82 -8.76
N TYR A 238 15.74 6.07 -8.62
CA TYR A 238 14.91 7.18 -8.18
C TYR A 238 13.80 7.53 -9.19
N GLN A 239 14.14 7.62 -10.48
CA GLN A 239 13.17 7.83 -11.56
C GLN A 239 12.10 6.74 -11.57
N LEU A 240 12.53 5.48 -11.46
CA LEU A 240 11.66 4.32 -11.40
C LEU A 240 10.71 4.37 -10.19
N ALA A 241 11.24 4.73 -9.01
CA ALA A 241 10.45 4.86 -7.79
C ALA A 241 9.40 5.99 -7.88
N ILE A 242 9.77 7.16 -8.41
CA ILE A 242 8.81 8.27 -8.64
C ILE A 242 7.71 7.82 -9.58
N TYR A 243 8.07 7.20 -10.70
CA TYR A 243 7.10 6.75 -11.69
C TYR A 243 6.07 5.82 -11.05
N CYS A 244 6.54 4.80 -10.34
CA CYS A 244 5.68 3.86 -9.63
C CYS A 244 4.81 4.55 -8.58
N ALA A 245 5.36 5.50 -7.83
CA ALA A 245 4.63 6.22 -6.79
C ALA A 245 3.52 7.11 -7.37
N GLN A 246 3.77 7.78 -8.49
CA GLN A 246 2.80 8.67 -9.14
C GLN A 246 1.58 7.93 -9.69
N ILE A 247 1.75 6.69 -10.15
CA ILE A 247 0.64 5.90 -10.67
C ILE A 247 0.06 4.92 -9.65
N SER A 248 0.63 4.83 -8.45
CA SER A 248 0.22 3.89 -7.39
C SER A 248 -1.26 3.99 -7.03
N GLU A 249 -1.84 2.88 -6.55
CA GLU A 249 -3.22 2.85 -6.04
C GLU A 249 -3.47 3.97 -5.03
N TYR A 250 -2.52 4.17 -4.10
CA TYR A 250 -2.58 5.23 -3.09
C TYR A 250 -2.63 6.63 -3.68
N ALA A 251 -1.80 6.93 -4.69
CA ALA A 251 -1.78 8.24 -5.33
C ALA A 251 -3.06 8.50 -6.13
N VAL A 252 -3.60 7.47 -6.79
CA VAL A 252 -4.88 7.55 -7.50
C VAL A 252 -6.03 7.76 -6.52
N ASP A 253 -6.07 7.01 -5.42
CA ASP A 253 -7.11 7.15 -4.39
C ASP A 253 -7.12 8.55 -3.76
N LYS A 254 -5.95 9.09 -3.36
CA LYS A 254 -5.84 10.48 -2.87
C LYS A 254 -6.36 11.51 -3.87
N ARG A 255 -6.16 11.26 -5.17
CA ARG A 255 -6.62 12.14 -6.22
C ARG A 255 -8.14 12.07 -6.38
N ILE A 256 -8.71 10.87 -6.35
CA ILE A 256 -10.17 10.66 -6.34
C ILE A 256 -10.78 11.36 -5.12
N GLU A 257 -10.22 11.18 -3.93
CA GLU A 257 -10.67 11.83 -2.70
C GLU A 257 -10.70 13.36 -2.86
N LYS A 258 -9.60 13.96 -3.36
CA LYS A 258 -9.53 15.40 -3.60
C LYS A 258 -10.58 15.88 -4.62
N MET A 259 -10.84 15.10 -5.66
CA MET A 259 -11.86 15.39 -6.66
C MET A 259 -13.26 15.39 -6.03
N LEU A 260 -13.60 14.38 -5.24
CA LEU A 260 -14.88 14.27 -4.54
C LEU A 260 -15.08 15.42 -3.55
N ILE A 261 -14.06 15.78 -2.77
CA ILE A 261 -14.11 16.94 -1.86
C ILE A 261 -14.38 18.23 -2.65
N THR A 262 -13.72 18.41 -3.78
CA THR A 262 -13.90 19.60 -4.63
C THR A 262 -15.31 19.69 -5.18
N GLU A 263 -15.89 18.58 -5.66
CA GLU A 263 -17.27 18.54 -6.16
C GLU A 263 -18.30 18.79 -5.06
N VAL A 264 -18.10 18.20 -3.87
CA VAL A 264 -18.98 18.46 -2.71
C VAL A 264 -18.91 19.92 -2.25
N ASN A 265 -17.76 20.59 -2.43
CA ASN A 265 -17.58 22.00 -2.09
C ASN A 265 -18.07 22.96 -3.19
N SER A 266 -18.10 22.53 -4.46
CA SER A 266 -18.62 23.33 -5.58
C SER A 266 -20.16 23.33 -5.63
N PHE A 267 -20.80 22.35 -4.99
CA PHE A 267 -22.25 22.24 -4.90
C PHE A 267 -22.84 23.35 -4.01
N ASN A 268 -23.70 24.20 -4.58
CA ASN A 268 -24.38 25.26 -3.82
C ASN A 268 -25.50 24.65 -2.96
N LYS A 269 -25.14 24.30 -1.73
CA LYS A 269 -26.05 23.70 -0.74
C LYS A 269 -27.12 24.68 -0.26
N GLN A 270 -26.90 25.99 -0.41
CA GLN A 270 -27.84 26.99 0.07
C GLN A 270 -29.05 27.13 -0.85
N ASP A 271 -28.84 27.17 -2.18
CA ASP A 271 -29.96 27.32 -3.13
C ASP A 271 -30.96 26.15 -3.01
N LEU A 272 -30.47 24.91 -2.95
CA LEU A 272 -31.33 23.73 -2.78
C LEU A 272 -32.00 23.69 -1.40
N ARG A 273 -31.33 24.21 -0.38
CA ARG A 273 -31.91 24.34 0.95
C ARG A 273 -33.06 25.34 0.93
N ASP A 274 -32.87 26.46 0.26
CA ASP A 274 -33.88 27.52 0.12
C ASP A 274 -35.06 26.99 -0.72
N GLU A 275 -34.81 26.29 -1.83
CA GLU A 275 -35.85 25.59 -2.61
C GLU A 275 -36.62 24.58 -1.76
N LEU A 276 -35.94 23.78 -0.93
CA LEU A 276 -36.58 22.82 -0.03
C LEU A 276 -37.44 23.55 1.01
N SER A 277 -36.97 24.67 1.58
CA SER A 277 -37.71 25.45 2.58
C SER A 277 -39.06 25.99 2.06
N VAL A 278 -39.15 26.24 0.75
CA VAL A 278 -40.39 26.67 0.08
C VAL A 278 -41.35 25.49 -0.10
N LEU A 279 -40.82 24.27 -0.28
CA LEU A 279 -41.61 23.06 -0.50
C LEU A 279 -42.17 22.47 0.81
N VAL A 280 -41.57 22.77 1.96
CA VAL A 280 -42.08 22.28 3.24
C VAL A 280 -42.97 23.31 3.93
N GLN A 281 -44.25 22.97 4.08
CA GLN A 281 -45.24 23.81 4.76
C GLN A 281 -45.11 23.65 6.28
N TYR A 282 -44.15 24.35 6.87
CA TYR A 282 -44.05 24.50 8.33
C TYR A 282 -44.49 25.90 8.77
N ASP A 283 -44.83 26.04 10.05
CA ASP A 283 -44.99 27.36 10.67
C ASP A 283 -43.64 28.10 10.61
N SER A 284 -43.68 29.42 10.39
CA SER A 284 -42.51 30.27 10.12
C SER A 284 -41.38 30.11 11.15
N ASN A 285 -41.74 29.92 12.42
CA ASN A 285 -40.79 29.70 13.52
C ASN A 285 -40.06 28.34 13.44
N GLU A 286 -40.72 27.29 12.96
CA GLU A 286 -40.09 25.97 12.79
C GLU A 286 -39.14 25.97 11.60
N ASN A 287 -39.51 26.69 10.52
CA ASN A 287 -38.71 26.81 9.31
C ASN A 287 -37.35 27.49 9.60
N GLU A 288 -37.33 28.59 10.35
CA GLU A 288 -36.07 29.26 10.76
C GLU A 288 -35.17 28.36 11.63
N SER A 289 -35.75 27.51 12.47
CA SER A 289 -35.00 26.60 13.34
C SER A 289 -34.32 25.45 12.56
N LEU A 290 -35.00 24.93 11.53
CA LEU A 290 -34.57 23.81 10.71
C LEU A 290 -33.63 24.26 9.58
N PHE A 291 -33.81 25.49 9.08
CA PHE A 291 -33.12 26.01 7.91
C PHE A 291 -32.02 27.06 8.21
N GLN A 292 -31.39 27.00 9.39
CA GLN A 292 -30.27 27.90 9.77
C GLN A 292 -29.10 27.94 8.78
N PRO A 293 -28.55 29.11 8.40
CA PRO A 293 -27.45 29.23 7.44
C PRO A 293 -26.27 28.30 7.72
N ILE A 294 -25.73 27.67 6.67
CA ILE A 294 -24.58 26.77 6.81
C ILE A 294 -23.36 27.62 7.20
N LYS A 295 -22.80 27.38 8.39
CA LYS A 295 -21.54 28.03 8.79
C LYS A 295 -20.40 27.53 7.90
N PRO A 296 -19.49 28.40 7.42
CA PRO A 296 -18.33 27.95 6.67
C PRO A 296 -17.49 27.01 7.54
N LEU A 297 -17.11 25.87 6.96
CA LEU A 297 -16.11 24.97 7.55
C LEU A 297 -14.79 25.75 7.63
N LYS A 298 -14.25 25.88 8.85
CA LYS A 298 -12.92 26.44 9.10
C LYS A 298 -11.82 25.47 8.66
#